data_AF-A0A0D0DNG7-F1
#
_entry.id   AF-A0A0D0DNG7-F1
#
_cell.length_a   1.000
_cell.length_b   1.000
_cell.length_c   1.000
_cell.angle_alpha   90.00
_cell.angle_beta   90.00
_cell.angle_gamma   90.00
#
_symmetry.space_group_name_H-M   'P 1'
#
loop_
_entity.id
_entity.type
_entity.pdbx_description
1 polymer ?
#
loop_
_entity_poly.entity_id
_entity_poly.type
_entity_poly.pdbx_seq_one_letter_code
_entity_poly.pdbx_strand_id
1 'polypeptide(L)'
;PMPRPSLADHLPMSLQTLSTHSHLFDIICPINVDWFEQLLADHPNCPFVASICNSLHTGFCLWAYTSQGEPPLSCDYSYCPPKCSNEAAFVHQQVLDEVALHHFSEPFGPDPLPGMYSIPIHAVPKPHSTQFCLIVDHSAGTHSLNSIIDCDLTVGIKMDGIQSLGCSL
;
A
#
# COMPACT_ATOMS: atom_id res chain seq x y z
N PRO A 1 14.21 10.92 -8.19
CA PRO A 1 12.96 11.48 -7.60
C PRO A 1 11.93 10.36 -7.50
N MET A 2 11.00 10.43 -6.55
CA MET A 2 9.94 9.42 -6.41
C MET A 2 8.94 9.52 -7.56
N PRO A 3 8.28 8.42 -7.95
CA PRO A 3 7.21 8.47 -8.94
C PRO A 3 6.08 9.40 -8.52
N ARG A 4 5.42 9.97 -9.54
CA ARG A 4 4.19 10.74 -9.40
C ARG A 4 3.13 10.11 -10.30
N PRO A 5 1.85 10.12 -9.90
CA PRO A 5 0.78 9.67 -10.78
C PRO A 5 0.76 10.55 -12.02
N SER A 6 0.55 9.95 -13.20
CA SER A 6 0.33 10.75 -14.40
C SER A 6 -1.08 11.33 -14.38
N LEU A 7 -1.27 12.50 -14.99
CA LEU A 7 -2.60 13.12 -15.13
C LEU A 7 -3.61 12.22 -15.85
N ALA A 8 -3.13 11.26 -16.65
CA ALA A 8 -3.96 10.29 -17.37
C ALA A 8 -4.41 9.11 -16.49
N ASP A 9 -3.75 8.87 -15.35
CA ASP A 9 -4.08 7.77 -14.43
C ASP A 9 -5.23 8.12 -13.48
N HIS A 10 -5.68 9.38 -13.48
CA HIS A 10 -6.79 9.83 -12.65
C HIS A 10 -8.13 9.54 -13.32
N LEU A 11 -8.77 8.43 -12.95
CA LEU A 11 -10.18 8.21 -13.23
C LEU A 11 -11.00 9.29 -12.49
N PRO A 12 -11.84 10.09 -13.17
CA PRO A 12 -12.61 11.18 -12.55
C PRO A 12 -13.45 10.73 -11.34
N MET A 13 -13.96 9.50 -11.40
CA MET A 13 -14.73 8.88 -10.33
C MET A 13 -13.88 8.60 -9.08
N SER A 14 -12.62 8.17 -9.22
CA SER A 14 -11.71 7.96 -8.09
C SER A 14 -11.38 9.27 -7.38
N LEU A 15 -11.16 10.35 -8.13
CA LEU A 15 -10.96 11.69 -7.54
C LEU A 15 -12.22 12.19 -6.80
N GLN A 16 -13.39 11.88 -7.33
CA GLN A 16 -14.65 12.18 -6.64
C GLN A 16 -14.74 11.40 -5.32
N THR A 17 -14.42 10.10 -5.32
CA THR A 17 -14.39 9.28 -4.10
C THR A 17 -13.42 9.85 -3.06
N LEU A 18 -12.18 10.16 -3.46
CA LEU A 18 -11.15 10.74 -2.58
C LEU A 18 -11.59 12.08 -1.96
N SER A 19 -12.24 12.95 -2.76
CA SER A 19 -12.70 14.26 -2.27
C SER A 19 -13.94 14.18 -1.39
N THR A 20 -14.87 13.27 -1.69
CA THR A 20 -16.12 13.11 -0.92
C THR A 20 -15.94 12.28 0.35
N HIS A 21 -14.92 11.41 0.39
CA HIS A 21 -14.61 10.52 1.51
C HIS A 21 -13.19 10.70 2.02
N SER A 22 -12.69 11.94 2.08
CA SER A 22 -11.31 12.24 2.48
C SER A 22 -10.92 11.65 3.84
N HIS A 23 -11.88 11.56 4.76
CA HIS A 23 -11.72 10.96 6.10
C HIS A 23 -11.38 9.44 6.08
N LEU A 24 -11.54 8.76 4.94
CA LEU A 24 -11.15 7.34 4.79
C LEU A 24 -9.70 7.18 4.31
N PHE A 25 -9.05 8.28 3.90
CA PHE A 25 -7.74 8.28 3.24
C PHE A 25 -6.76 9.22 3.95
N ASP A 26 -6.79 9.22 5.28
CA ASP A 26 -5.89 10.03 6.09
C ASP A 26 -4.43 9.60 5.89
N ILE A 27 -3.56 10.56 5.56
CA ILE A 27 -2.12 10.34 5.44
C ILE A 27 -1.49 10.64 6.79
N ILE A 28 -1.33 9.60 7.60
CA ILE A 28 -0.72 9.72 8.92
C ILE A 28 0.76 9.35 8.80
N CYS A 29 1.61 10.37 8.92
CA CYS A 29 3.06 10.18 8.94
C CYS A 29 3.57 10.32 10.39
N PRO A 30 4.19 9.29 10.99
CA PRO A 30 4.78 9.42 12.33
C PRO A 30 6.06 10.27 12.34
N ILE A 31 6.60 10.58 11.16
CA ILE A 31 7.81 11.39 10.99
C ILE A 31 7.38 12.87 10.96
N ASN A 32 8.06 13.71 11.76
CA ASN A 32 7.94 15.16 11.62
C ASN A 32 8.64 15.58 10.31
N VAL A 33 7.85 15.71 9.24
CA VAL A 33 8.35 15.96 7.89
C VAL A 33 9.02 17.34 7.79
N ASP A 34 8.47 18.36 8.46
CA ASP A 34 9.05 19.71 8.47
C ASP A 34 10.46 19.71 9.06
N TRP A 35 10.65 18.97 10.16
CA TRP A 35 11.97 18.81 10.78
C TRP A 35 12.91 17.95 9.92
N PHE A 36 12.38 16.88 9.33
CA PHE A 36 13.14 16.02 8.42
C PHE A 36 13.66 16.81 7.21
N GLU A 37 12.84 17.68 6.61
CA GLU A 37 13.25 18.56 5.51
C GLU A 37 14.33 19.55 5.94
N GLN A 38 14.22 20.15 7.13
CA GLN A 38 15.24 21.04 7.67
C GLN A 38 16.59 20.34 7.88
N LEU A 39 16.58 19.11 8.42
CA LEU A 39 17.81 18.32 8.60
C LEU A 39 18.50 17.99 7.27
N LEU A 40 17.75 17.97 6.17
CA LEU A 40 18.25 17.62 4.84
C LEU A 40 18.38 18.82 3.89
N ALA A 41 18.27 20.05 4.41
CA ALA A 41 18.31 21.27 3.59
C ALA A 41 19.58 21.36 2.73
N ASP A 42 20.73 20.96 3.27
CA ASP A 42 22.03 21.00 2.59
C ASP A 42 22.38 19.70 1.84
N HIS A 43 21.42 18.79 1.68
CA HIS A 43 21.67 17.52 1.00
C HIS A 43 21.99 17.75 -0.50
N PRO A 44 23.05 17.14 -1.06
CA PRO A 44 23.49 17.40 -2.44
C PRO A 44 22.46 17.01 -3.51
N ASN A 45 21.48 16.19 -3.16
CA ASN A 45 20.36 15.80 -4.03
C ASN A 45 19.04 16.43 -3.58
N CYS A 46 18.98 17.76 -3.54
CA CYS A 46 17.77 18.52 -3.16
C CYS A 46 16.50 18.07 -3.93
N PRO A 47 16.55 17.79 -5.26
CA PRO A 47 15.35 17.35 -5.99
C PRO A 47 14.78 16.02 -5.47
N PHE A 48 15.63 15.11 -5.01
CA PHE A 48 15.20 13.85 -4.42
C PHE A 48 14.62 14.06 -3.02
N VAL A 49 15.28 14.86 -2.19
CA VAL A 49 14.79 15.20 -0.84
C VAL A 49 13.42 15.87 -0.90
N ALA A 50 13.26 16.88 -1.76
CA ALA A 50 11.98 17.55 -1.96
C ALA A 50 10.90 16.57 -2.44
N SER A 51 11.26 15.62 -3.30
CA SER A 51 10.33 14.58 -3.74
C SER A 51 9.89 13.65 -2.61
N ILE A 52 10.81 13.26 -1.72
CA ILE A 52 10.48 12.41 -0.56
C ILE A 52 9.60 13.19 0.43
N CYS A 53 9.99 14.42 0.78
CA CYS A 53 9.24 15.23 1.75
C CYS A 53 7.82 15.46 1.24
N ASN A 54 7.66 15.78 -0.06
CA ASN A 54 6.34 15.84 -0.68
C ASN A 54 5.57 14.52 -0.54
N SER A 55 6.16 13.37 -0.85
CA SER A 55 5.49 12.06 -0.68
C SER A 55 5.17 11.71 0.77
N LEU A 56 5.94 12.18 1.74
CA LEU A 56 5.62 12.01 3.16
C LEU A 56 4.41 12.84 3.59
N HIS A 57 4.22 14.04 3.01
CA HIS A 57 3.05 14.87 3.25
C HIS A 57 1.81 14.39 2.48
N THR A 58 1.98 13.95 1.23
CA THR A 58 0.86 13.72 0.31
C THR A 58 0.65 12.25 -0.06
N GLY A 59 1.40 11.34 0.53
CA GLY A 59 1.39 9.91 0.20
C GLY A 59 2.35 9.54 -0.95
N PHE A 60 2.67 8.25 -1.01
CA PHE A 60 3.54 7.68 -2.04
C PHE A 60 2.74 7.13 -3.22
N CYS A 61 3.29 7.30 -4.43
CA CYS A 61 2.76 6.68 -5.64
C CYS A 61 3.39 5.29 -5.86
N LEU A 62 2.58 4.27 -6.10
CA LEU A 62 3.02 2.87 -6.14
C LEU A 62 3.54 2.37 -7.52
N TRP A 63 4.03 3.25 -8.40
CA TRP A 63 4.38 2.89 -9.80
C TRP A 63 3.26 2.11 -10.54
N ALA A 64 2.00 2.36 -10.15
CA ALA A 64 0.86 1.73 -10.78
C ALA A 64 0.78 2.17 -12.25
N TYR A 65 0.79 1.19 -13.16
CA TYR A 65 0.70 1.39 -14.60
C TYR A 65 -0.69 1.00 -15.07
N THR A 66 -1.61 1.96 -15.06
CA THR A 66 -3.03 1.73 -15.38
C THR A 66 -3.36 1.78 -16.87
N SER A 67 -2.37 1.97 -17.75
CA SER A 67 -2.60 2.13 -19.19
C SER A 67 -2.67 0.82 -19.99
N GLN A 68 -2.44 -0.35 -19.37
CA GLN A 68 -2.59 -1.66 -20.04
C GLN A 68 -4.02 -2.19 -19.87
N GLY A 69 -4.90 -1.75 -20.77
CA GLY A 69 -6.33 -2.08 -20.77
C GLY A 69 -7.17 -1.10 -19.96
N GLU A 70 -8.50 -1.22 -20.04
CA GLU A 70 -9.43 -0.51 -19.15
C GLU A 70 -9.66 -1.39 -17.91
N PRO A 71 -8.91 -1.18 -16.81
CA PRO A 71 -9.22 -1.88 -15.57
C PRO A 71 -10.64 -1.50 -15.11
N PRO A 72 -11.36 -2.42 -14.46
CA PRO A 72 -12.69 -2.13 -13.93
C PRO A 72 -12.63 -0.97 -12.94
N LEU A 73 -13.68 -0.15 -12.87
CA LEU A 73 -13.72 1.00 -11.98
C LEU A 73 -13.57 0.61 -10.50
N SER A 74 -14.15 -0.52 -10.10
CA SER A 74 -13.98 -1.11 -8.76
C SER A 74 -13.97 -2.63 -8.88
N CYS A 75 -13.22 -3.28 -7.99
CA CYS A 75 -13.18 -4.74 -7.88
C CYS A 75 -13.35 -5.19 -6.43
N ASP A 76 -14.11 -6.27 -6.24
CA ASP A 76 -14.19 -6.95 -4.96
C ASP A 76 -13.52 -8.34 -5.04
N TYR A 77 -12.30 -8.44 -4.49
CA TYR A 77 -11.58 -9.71 -4.31
C TYR A 77 -11.52 -10.13 -2.85
N SER A 78 -12.31 -9.52 -1.96
CA SER A 78 -12.22 -9.73 -0.51
C SER A 78 -12.60 -11.14 -0.05
N TYR A 79 -13.25 -11.94 -0.89
CA TYR A 79 -13.76 -13.26 -0.51
C TYR A 79 -12.63 -14.23 -0.14
N CYS A 80 -12.39 -14.36 1.16
CA CYS A 80 -11.48 -15.33 1.76
C CYS A 80 -12.00 -15.74 3.14
N PRO A 81 -12.97 -16.68 3.20
CA PRO A 81 -13.56 -17.07 4.47
C PRO A 81 -12.52 -17.74 5.39
N PRO A 82 -12.48 -17.40 6.69
CA PRO A 82 -11.60 -18.05 7.66
C PRO A 82 -11.87 -19.56 7.75
N LYS A 83 -10.83 -20.37 7.97
CA LYS A 83 -10.95 -21.83 8.00
C LYS A 83 -11.51 -22.33 9.34
N CYS A 84 -11.34 -21.56 10.40
CA CYS A 84 -11.85 -21.88 11.72
C CYS A 84 -12.18 -20.63 12.54
N SER A 85 -12.87 -20.83 13.67
CA SER A 85 -13.27 -19.75 14.58
C SER A 85 -12.08 -18.97 15.14
N ASN A 86 -10.93 -19.62 15.37
CA ASN A 86 -9.74 -18.96 15.92
C ASN A 86 -9.11 -18.01 14.89
N GLU A 87 -9.06 -18.40 13.62
CA GLU A 87 -8.61 -17.51 12.54
C GLU A 87 -9.55 -16.31 12.39
N ALA A 88 -10.87 -16.55 12.42
CA ALA A 88 -11.86 -15.48 12.34
C ALA A 88 -11.72 -14.48 13.49
N ALA A 89 -11.59 -14.97 14.73
CA ALA A 89 -11.40 -14.13 15.91
C ALA A 89 -10.09 -13.34 15.84
N PHE A 90 -9.00 -13.96 15.36
CA PHE A 90 -7.72 -13.29 15.18
C PHE A 90 -7.80 -12.18 14.14
N VAL A 91 -8.34 -12.44 12.94
CA VAL A 91 -8.45 -11.43 11.87
C VAL A 91 -9.29 -10.25 12.36
N HIS A 92 -10.44 -10.53 13.01
CA HIS A 92 -11.29 -9.47 13.55
C HIS A 92 -10.56 -8.61 14.58
N GLN A 93 -9.86 -9.24 15.54
CA GLN A 93 -9.11 -8.48 16.55
C GLN A 93 -7.98 -7.66 15.92
N GLN A 94 -7.22 -8.23 14.98
CA GLN A 94 -6.15 -7.50 14.30
C GLN A 94 -6.70 -6.29 13.53
N VAL A 95 -7.82 -6.44 12.81
CA VAL A 95 -8.44 -5.30 12.12
C VAL A 95 -8.82 -4.19 13.11
N LEU A 96 -9.41 -4.53 14.26
CA LEU A 96 -9.71 -3.53 15.30
C LEU A 96 -8.46 -2.83 15.83
N ASP A 97 -7.38 -3.59 16.06
CA ASP A 97 -6.11 -3.04 16.54
C ASP A 97 -5.50 -2.08 15.50
N GLU A 98 -5.52 -2.44 14.22
CA GLU A 98 -5.01 -1.60 13.11
C GLU A 98 -5.84 -0.33 12.89
N VAL A 99 -7.17 -0.40 13.07
CA VAL A 99 -8.04 0.80 13.05
C VAL A 99 -7.73 1.70 14.25
N ALA A 100 -7.55 1.13 15.44
CA ALA A 100 -7.20 1.90 16.65
C ALA A 100 -5.81 2.58 16.55
N LEU A 101 -4.89 1.99 15.79
CA LEU A 101 -3.58 2.58 15.48
C LEU A 101 -3.61 3.56 14.30
N HIS A 102 -4.79 3.77 13.69
CA HIS A 102 -4.98 4.55 12.47
C HIS A 102 -4.13 4.07 11.27
N HIS A 103 -3.80 2.79 11.23
CA HIS A 103 -3.21 2.17 10.04
C HIS A 103 -4.30 1.82 9.01
N PHE A 104 -5.49 1.45 9.49
CA PHE A 104 -6.70 1.28 8.67
C PHE A 104 -7.71 2.38 8.97
N SER A 105 -8.54 2.70 7.97
CA SER A 105 -9.69 3.57 8.15
C SER A 105 -10.86 2.84 8.80
N GLU A 106 -11.78 3.60 9.36
CA GLU A 106 -13.04 3.09 9.90
C GLU A 106 -13.86 2.38 8.81
N PRO A 107 -14.64 1.33 9.16
CA PRO A 107 -15.47 0.63 8.20
C PRO A 107 -16.53 1.55 7.60
N PHE A 108 -16.62 1.57 6.27
CA PHE A 108 -17.52 2.47 5.51
C PHE A 108 -18.65 1.73 4.77
N GLY A 109 -18.78 0.42 4.97
CA GLY A 109 -19.82 -0.41 4.36
C GLY A 109 -19.28 -1.72 3.81
N PRO A 110 -20.17 -2.58 3.27
CA PRO A 110 -19.78 -3.87 2.70
C PRO A 110 -19.19 -3.76 1.29
N ASP A 111 -19.53 -2.69 0.55
CA ASP A 111 -19.17 -2.55 -0.86
C ASP A 111 -18.03 -1.52 -1.04
N PRO A 112 -17.06 -1.79 -1.93
CA PRO A 112 -16.03 -0.81 -2.28
C PRO A 112 -16.64 0.40 -3.00
N LEU A 113 -16.18 1.60 -2.68
CA LEU A 113 -16.57 2.83 -3.39
C LEU A 113 -16.00 2.84 -4.82
N PRO A 114 -16.54 3.67 -5.74
CA PRO A 114 -15.99 3.83 -7.08
C PRO A 114 -14.49 4.15 -7.06
N GLY A 115 -13.68 3.40 -7.81
CA GLY A 115 -12.22 3.55 -7.83
C GLY A 115 -11.49 2.70 -6.79
N MET A 116 -12.20 1.98 -5.90
CA MET A 116 -11.59 1.14 -4.86
C MET A 116 -11.53 -0.33 -5.27
N TYR A 117 -10.47 -0.98 -4.80
CA TYR A 117 -10.24 -2.39 -4.94
C TYR A 117 -10.20 -3.00 -3.53
N SER A 118 -10.96 -4.05 -3.30
CA SER A 118 -10.81 -4.87 -2.10
C SER A 118 -9.91 -6.06 -2.42
N ILE A 119 -9.11 -6.47 -1.44
CA ILE A 119 -8.23 -7.62 -1.53
C ILE A 119 -8.44 -8.50 -0.30
N PRO A 120 -8.23 -9.82 -0.42
CA PRO A 120 -8.52 -10.72 0.69
C PRO A 120 -7.45 -10.57 1.78
N ILE A 121 -7.92 -10.65 3.02
CA ILE A 121 -7.10 -10.71 4.22
C ILE A 121 -7.35 -12.06 4.89
N HIS A 122 -6.29 -12.77 5.26
CA HIS A 122 -6.42 -14.05 5.95
C HIS A 122 -5.33 -14.26 7.00
N ALA A 123 -5.58 -15.20 7.92
CA ALA A 123 -4.63 -15.60 8.93
C ALA A 123 -3.76 -16.76 8.43
N VAL A 124 -2.48 -16.77 8.81
CA VAL A 124 -1.57 -17.91 8.62
C VAL A 124 -0.93 -18.28 9.96
N PRO A 125 -0.94 -19.56 10.37
CA PRO A 125 -0.30 -19.97 11.61
C PRO A 125 1.21 -19.78 11.53
N LYS A 126 1.81 -19.23 12.60
CA LYS A 126 3.26 -19.13 12.72
C LYS A 126 3.86 -20.53 12.92
N PRO A 127 4.97 -20.87 12.25
CA PRO A 127 5.67 -22.12 12.49
C PRO A 127 5.98 -22.30 13.99
N HIS A 128 5.70 -23.50 14.51
CA HIS A 128 5.96 -23.86 15.91
C HIS A 128 5.26 -22.99 16.97
N SER A 129 4.15 -22.32 16.61
CA SER A 129 3.40 -21.45 17.52
C SER A 129 1.89 -21.62 17.32
N THR A 130 1.12 -21.25 18.35
CA THR A 130 -0.34 -21.14 18.29
C THR A 130 -0.81 -19.77 17.81
N GLN A 131 0.12 -18.85 17.57
CA GLN A 131 -0.17 -17.50 17.06
C GLN A 131 -0.34 -17.49 15.54
N PHE A 132 -1.03 -16.47 15.06
CA PHE A 132 -1.22 -16.22 13.63
C PHE A 132 -0.46 -14.97 13.18
N CYS A 133 -0.24 -14.87 11.88
CA CYS A 133 0.11 -13.65 11.16
C CYS A 133 -1.07 -13.23 10.29
N LEU A 134 -1.36 -11.93 10.25
CA LEU A 134 -2.27 -11.36 9.27
C LEU A 134 -1.55 -11.27 7.92
N ILE A 135 -2.19 -11.74 6.85
CA ILE A 135 -1.69 -11.66 5.49
C ILE A 135 -2.70 -10.89 4.66
N VAL A 136 -2.21 -9.88 3.93
CA VAL A 136 -2.95 -9.14 2.92
C VAL A 136 -2.47 -9.62 1.56
N ASP A 137 -3.33 -10.29 0.80
CA ASP A 137 -2.95 -10.88 -0.48
C ASP A 137 -3.08 -9.83 -1.61
N HIS A 138 -2.02 -9.03 -1.78
CA HIS A 138 -1.92 -8.03 -2.85
C HIS A 138 -1.82 -8.61 -4.27
N SER A 139 -1.77 -9.95 -4.41
CA SER A 139 -1.70 -10.65 -5.69
C SER A 139 -3.03 -11.31 -6.07
N ALA A 140 -4.05 -11.26 -5.22
CA ALA A 140 -5.34 -11.87 -5.47
C ALA A 140 -6.15 -11.15 -6.56
N GLY A 141 -6.66 -11.93 -7.52
CA GLY A 141 -7.49 -11.41 -8.62
C GLY A 141 -6.70 -11.09 -9.89
N THR A 142 -7.42 -10.86 -10.99
CA THR A 142 -6.83 -10.55 -12.30
C THR A 142 -6.30 -9.13 -12.40
N HIS A 143 -6.89 -8.22 -11.63
CA HIS A 143 -6.47 -6.82 -11.52
C HIS A 143 -5.97 -6.55 -10.10
N SER A 144 -5.12 -7.44 -9.59
CA SER A 144 -4.52 -7.31 -8.27
C SER A 144 -3.53 -6.15 -8.22
N LEU A 145 -3.27 -5.60 -7.02
CA LEU A 145 -2.35 -4.48 -6.86
C LEU A 145 -0.98 -4.78 -7.47
N ASN A 146 -0.42 -5.95 -7.19
CA ASN A 146 0.88 -6.37 -7.70
C ASN A 146 0.90 -6.58 -9.22
N SER A 147 -0.24 -6.85 -9.85
CA SER A 147 -0.32 -7.00 -11.32
C SER A 147 -0.26 -5.67 -12.07
N ILE A 148 -0.60 -4.56 -11.40
CA ILE A 148 -0.64 -3.21 -11.98
C ILE A 148 0.71 -2.51 -11.86
N ILE A 149 1.62 -3.01 -11.01
CA ILE A 149 2.96 -2.45 -10.85
C ILE A 149 3.82 -2.92 -12.02
N ASP A 150 4.36 -1.98 -12.80
CA ASP A 150 5.23 -2.32 -13.92
C ASP A 150 6.58 -2.86 -13.41
N CYS A 151 6.80 -4.16 -13.62
CA CYS A 151 8.04 -4.84 -13.26
C CYS A 151 9.26 -4.12 -13.85
N ASP A 152 9.20 -3.62 -15.09
CA ASP A 152 10.33 -2.98 -15.76
C ASP A 152 10.74 -1.66 -15.07
N LEU A 153 9.77 -0.96 -14.47
CA LEU A 153 10.03 0.25 -13.67
C LEU A 153 10.61 -0.07 -12.27
N THR A 154 10.49 -1.31 -11.80
CA THR A 154 10.94 -1.74 -10.46
C THR A 154 12.24 -2.56 -10.45
N VAL A 155 12.79 -2.94 -11.62
CA VAL A 155 14.04 -3.74 -11.76
C VAL A 155 15.28 -3.09 -11.14
N GLY A 156 15.23 -1.80 -10.80
CA GLY A 156 16.41 -0.97 -10.57
C GLY A 156 17.29 -1.29 -9.35
N ILE A 157 16.85 -2.12 -8.41
CA ILE A 157 17.63 -2.40 -7.19
C ILE A 157 18.29 -3.78 -7.30
N LYS A 158 19.56 -3.79 -7.71
CA LYS A 158 20.43 -4.97 -7.55
C LYS A 158 20.67 -5.18 -6.05
N MET A 159 19.99 -6.14 -5.46
CA MET A 159 20.26 -6.54 -4.08
C MET A 159 21.61 -7.24 -4.00
N ASP A 160 22.43 -6.88 -3.01
CA ASP A 160 23.65 -7.61 -2.72
C ASP A 160 23.30 -9.01 -2.19
N GLY A 161 23.64 -10.03 -2.97
CA GLY A 161 23.50 -11.42 -2.54
C GLY A 161 24.64 -11.84 -1.62
N ILE A 162 24.47 -12.98 -0.93
CA ILE A 162 25.51 -13.62 -0.11
C ILE A 162 26.81 -13.82 -0.91
N GLN A 163 26.72 -14.04 -2.23
CA GLN A 163 27.87 -14.15 -3.12
C GLN A 163 28.63 -12.82 -3.28
N SER A 164 27.93 -11.69 -3.39
CA SER A 164 28.53 -10.33 -3.43
C SER A 164 29.32 -10.06 -2.16
N LEU A 165 28.73 -10.42 -1.01
CA LEU A 165 29.39 -10.31 0.30
C LEU A 165 30.62 -11.21 0.40
N GLY A 166 30.51 -12.48 -0.01
CA GLY A 166 31.60 -13.45 0.06
C GLY A 166 32.80 -13.13 -0.84
N CYS A 167 32.60 -12.40 -1.95
CA CYS A 167 33.69 -11.92 -2.80
C CYS A 167 34.35 -10.61 -2.29
N SER A 168 33.74 -9.95 -1.31
CA SER A 168 34.18 -8.65 -0.78
C SER A 168 34.89 -8.76 0.58
N LEU A 169 35.01 -9.98 1.13
CA LEU A 169 35.72 -10.33 2.37
C LEU A 169 37.06 -11.00 2.05
#